data_AF-A0A2C9LLL6-F1
#
_entry.id   AF-A0A2C9LLL6-F1
#
_cell.length_a   1.000
_cell.length_b   1.000
_cell.length_c   1.000
_cell.angle_alpha   90.00
_cell.angle_beta   90.00
_cell.angle_gamma   90.00
#
_symmetry.space_group_name_H-M   'P 1'
#
loop_
_entity.id
_entity.type
_entity.pdbx_description
1 polymer ?
#
loop_
_entity_poly.entity_id
_entity_poly.type
_entity_poly.pdbx_seq_one_letter_code
_entity_poly.pdbx_strand_id
1 'polypeptide(L)'
;MDFWQMMFDTGCQCVVRLVPPAEAATLQPDKMPLNTSDFQLSLTSHDALNDYVSETSLLLRTTTQALVPFDSELPSTLTIRVFTLTWSSRGDAIPPTECLYSLHRTISNFLLETSTSLIAVQC
;
A
#
# COMPACT_ATOMS: atom_id res chain seq x y z
N MET A 1 10.29 -10.64 5.56
CA MET A 1 9.95 -11.23 4.25
C MET A 1 8.44 -11.43 4.11
N ASP A 2 7.70 -11.52 5.21
CA ASP A 2 6.34 -12.09 5.21
C ASP A 2 5.23 -11.17 4.68
N PHE A 3 5.44 -9.84 4.70
CA PHE A 3 4.41 -8.90 4.27
C PHE A 3 4.06 -9.05 2.78
N TRP A 4 5.05 -9.01 1.89
CA TRP A 4 4.81 -9.10 0.44
C TRP A 4 4.28 -10.46 0.00
N GLN A 5 4.72 -11.53 0.67
CA GLN A 5 4.17 -12.87 0.48
C GLN A 5 2.69 -12.90 0.85
N MET A 6 2.31 -12.35 2.02
CA MET A 6 0.91 -12.29 2.45
C MET A 6 0.05 -11.47 1.49
N MET A 7 0.54 -10.32 1.00
CA MET A 7 -0.18 -9.52 0.00
C MET A 7 -0.42 -10.30 -1.29
N PHE A 8 0.58 -11.06 -1.75
CA PHE A 8 0.47 -11.89 -2.96
C PHE A 8 -0.50 -13.06 -2.77
N ASP A 9 -0.35 -13.84 -1.68
CA ASP A 9 -1.16 -15.03 -1.39
C ASP A 9 -2.64 -14.69 -1.19
N THR A 10 -2.93 -13.52 -0.62
CA THR A 10 -4.30 -13.05 -0.39
C THR A 10 -4.89 -12.29 -1.58
N GLY A 11 -4.08 -11.99 -2.61
CA GLY A 11 -4.47 -11.10 -3.69
C GLY A 11 -4.84 -9.69 -3.21
N CYS A 12 -4.35 -9.27 -2.04
CA CYS A 12 -4.66 -7.96 -1.48
C CYS A 12 -4.00 -6.86 -2.33
N GLN A 13 -4.80 -5.90 -2.79
CA GLN A 13 -4.34 -4.81 -3.66
C GLN A 13 -4.36 -3.45 -2.96
N CYS A 14 -4.82 -3.39 -1.71
CA CYS A 14 -4.97 -2.15 -0.95
C CYS A 14 -4.18 -2.22 0.35
N VAL A 15 -3.28 -1.26 0.54
CA VAL A 15 -2.57 -1.04 1.81
C VAL A 15 -2.90 0.36 2.29
N VAL A 16 -3.24 0.48 3.57
CA VAL A 16 -3.45 1.74 4.26
C VAL A 16 -2.39 1.90 5.31
N ARG A 17 -1.59 2.95 5.22
CA ARG A 17 -0.51 3.26 6.16
C ARG A 17 -0.89 4.49 6.96
N LEU A 18 -0.99 4.34 8.27
CA LEU A 18 -1.26 5.40 9.23
C LEU A 18 0.07 5.77 9.89
N VAL A 19 0.73 6.82 9.39
CA VAL A 19 2.10 7.11 9.78
C VAL A 19 2.16 8.33 10.69
N PRO A 20 2.80 8.23 11.87
CA PRO A 20 3.05 9.38 12.72
C PRO A 20 3.87 10.48 12.02
N PRO A 21 3.69 11.75 12.42
CA PRO A 21 4.39 12.90 11.82
C PRO A 21 5.92 12.77 11.73
N ALA A 22 6.54 12.10 12.73
CA ALA A 22 8.00 11.95 12.81
C ALA A 22 8.57 10.98 11.78
N GLU A 23 7.75 10.04 11.29
CA GLU A 23 8.15 8.98 10.37
C GLU A 23 7.72 9.25 8.91
N ALA A 24 6.92 10.30 8.69
CA ALA A 24 6.49 10.74 7.36
C ALA A 24 7.66 11.09 6.44
N ALA A 25 8.77 11.62 6.99
CA ALA A 25 9.96 11.97 6.22
C ALA A 25 10.81 10.74 5.79
N THR A 26 10.62 9.60 6.45
CA THR A 26 11.39 8.36 6.21
C THR A 26 10.70 7.38 5.27
N LEU A 27 9.46 7.64 4.86
CA LEU A 27 8.64 6.73 4.06
C LEU A 27 8.44 7.19 2.62
N GLN A 28 9.48 7.82 2.05
CA GLN A 28 9.51 7.98 0.61
C GLN A 28 9.54 6.57 -0.04
N PRO A 29 8.81 6.34 -1.14
CA PRO A 29 8.65 5.01 -1.74
C PRO A 29 9.98 4.35 -2.16
N ASP A 30 11.02 5.14 -2.38
CA ASP A 30 12.42 4.77 -2.59
C ASP A 30 13.10 4.08 -1.38
N LYS A 31 12.51 4.16 -0.19
CA LYS A 31 13.01 3.52 1.05
C LYS A 31 12.29 2.22 1.41
N MET A 32 11.25 1.82 0.68
CA MET A 32 10.71 0.47 0.80
C MET A 32 11.75 -0.54 0.26
N PRO A 33 11.93 -1.72 0.89
CA PRO A 33 12.78 -2.76 0.33
C PRO A 33 12.14 -3.24 -0.98
N LEU A 34 12.64 -2.67 -2.08
CA LEU A 34 12.10 -2.84 -3.43
C LEU A 34 12.29 -4.27 -3.95
N ASN A 35 13.22 -5.05 -3.39
CA ASN A 35 13.44 -6.42 -3.82
C ASN A 35 13.65 -7.34 -2.62
N THR A 36 12.96 -8.47 -2.63
CA THR A 36 13.25 -9.64 -1.79
C THR A 36 13.74 -10.76 -2.71
N SER A 37 14.18 -11.90 -2.13
CA SER A 37 14.58 -13.08 -2.92
C SER A 37 13.48 -13.56 -3.88
N ASP A 38 12.22 -13.33 -3.50
CA ASP A 38 11.06 -13.96 -4.10
C ASP A 38 10.12 -12.97 -4.82
N PHE A 39 10.30 -11.68 -4.53
CA PHE A 39 9.48 -10.62 -5.10
C PHE A 39 10.33 -9.43 -5.56
N GLN A 40 10.00 -8.96 -6.75
CA GLN A 40 10.45 -7.69 -7.29
C GLN A 40 9.31 -6.68 -7.19
N LEU A 41 9.56 -5.55 -6.54
CA LEU A 41 8.67 -4.40 -6.52
C LEU A 41 9.20 -3.30 -7.41
N SER A 42 8.29 -2.72 -8.19
CA SER A 42 8.57 -1.53 -8.99
C SER A 42 7.54 -0.46 -8.72
N LEU A 43 8.00 0.74 -8.37
CA LEU A 43 7.15 1.93 -8.25
C LEU A 43 6.58 2.27 -9.63
N THR A 44 5.25 2.41 -9.72
CA THR A 44 4.57 2.81 -10.96
C THR A 44 4.11 4.26 -10.91
N SER A 45 3.57 4.71 -9.78
CA SER A 45 3.25 6.12 -9.55
C SER A 45 3.33 6.49 -8.07
N HIS A 46 3.49 7.79 -7.82
CA HIS A 46 3.36 8.37 -6.49
C HIS A 46 2.68 9.73 -6.63
N ASP A 47 1.50 9.86 -6.04
CA ASP A 47 0.61 11.00 -6.21
C ASP A 47 0.20 11.55 -4.84
N ALA A 48 0.45 12.84 -4.61
CA ALA A 48 -0.11 13.54 -3.46
C ALA A 48 -1.58 13.86 -3.77
N LEU A 49 -2.51 13.15 -3.11
CA LEU A 49 -3.95 13.34 -3.33
C LEU A 49 -4.47 14.58 -2.59
N ASN A 50 -3.85 14.90 -1.46
CA ASN A 50 -4.04 16.14 -0.71
C ASN A 50 -2.87 16.32 0.28
N ASP A 51 -2.96 17.33 1.14
CA ASP A 51 -1.93 17.69 2.13
C ASP A 51 -1.61 16.57 3.15
N TYR A 52 -2.50 15.59 3.29
CA TYR A 52 -2.38 14.53 4.29
C TYR A 52 -2.25 13.14 3.68
N VAL A 53 -2.84 12.91 2.50
CA VAL A 53 -2.92 11.60 1.87
C VAL A 53 -2.09 11.58 0.59
N SER A 54 -1.21 10.60 0.51
CA SER A 54 -0.54 10.22 -0.74
C SER A 54 -0.95 8.81 -1.15
N GLU A 55 -0.98 8.59 -2.47
CA GLU A 55 -1.14 7.28 -3.07
C GLU A 55 0.19 6.87 -3.69
N THR A 56 0.62 5.64 -3.42
CA THR A 56 1.75 5.03 -4.11
C THR A 56 1.28 3.76 -4.78
N SER A 57 1.42 3.69 -6.10
CA SER A 57 1.14 2.48 -6.85
C SER A 57 2.43 1.69 -7.03
N LEU A 58 2.39 0.42 -6.65
CA LEU A 58 3.49 -0.53 -6.74
C LEU A 58 3.05 -1.71 -7.60
N LEU A 59 3.95 -2.19 -8.44
CA LEU A 59 3.79 -3.46 -9.15
C LEU A 59 4.65 -4.50 -8.46
N LEU A 60 4.01 -5.48 -7.83
CA LEU A 60 4.63 -6.64 -7.21
C LEU A 60 4.70 -7.77 -8.24
N ARG A 61 5.90 -8.29 -8.50
CA ARG A 61 6.12 -9.43 -9.39
C ARG A 61 6.79 -10.55 -8.62
N THR A 62 6.29 -11.77 -8.74
CA THR A 62 7.03 -12.94 -8.24
C THR A 62 8.21 -13.25 -9.16
N THR A 63 9.39 -13.43 -8.58
CA THR A 63 10.60 -13.86 -9.32
C THR A 63 10.75 -15.38 -9.34
N THR A 64 9.97 -16.10 -8.53
CA THR A 64 10.10 -17.53 -8.31
C THR A 64 8.86 -18.25 -8.86
N GLN A 65 9.03 -19.06 -9.91
CA GLN A 65 7.93 -19.86 -10.49
C GLN A 65 7.31 -20.86 -9.48
N ALA A 66 8.07 -21.27 -8.46
CA ALA A 66 7.59 -22.19 -7.41
C ALA A 66 6.55 -21.57 -6.45
N LEU A 67 6.41 -20.24 -6.45
CA LEU A 67 5.44 -19.51 -5.62
C LEU A 67 4.12 -19.26 -6.36
N VAL A 68 4.01 -19.65 -7.63
CA VAL A 68 2.74 -19.67 -8.35
C VAL A 68 2.22 -21.09 -8.22
N PRO A 69 1.20 -21.36 -7.39
CA PRO A 69 0.56 -22.67 -7.36
C PRO A 69 0.13 -23.06 -8.79
N PHE A 70 0.44 -24.28 -9.20
CA PHE A 70 0.12 -24.81 -10.54
C PHE A 70 -1.39 -24.76 -10.89
N ASP A 71 -2.25 -24.51 -9.89
CA ASP A 71 -3.71 -24.42 -9.96
C ASP A 71 -4.29 -23.07 -9.47
N SER A 72 -3.47 -22.04 -9.17
CA SER A 72 -4.02 -20.75 -8.75
C SER A 72 -4.26 -19.84 -9.96
N GLU A 73 -5.45 -19.26 -10.05
CA GLU A 73 -5.75 -18.11 -10.93
C GLU A 73 -5.00 -16.82 -10.52
N LEU A 74 -4.07 -16.88 -9.55
CA LEU A 74 -3.33 -15.72 -9.10
C LEU A 74 -2.38 -15.23 -10.20
N PRO A 75 -2.45 -13.94 -10.57
CA PRO A 75 -1.59 -13.39 -11.59
C PRO A 75 -0.14 -13.37 -11.11
N SER A 76 0.81 -13.60 -12.02
CA SER A 76 2.26 -13.48 -11.75
C SER A 76 2.68 -12.05 -11.36
N THR A 77 1.78 -11.09 -11.50
CA THR A 77 1.94 -9.69 -11.14
C THR A 77 0.71 -9.16 -10.41
N LEU A 78 0.92 -8.42 -9.33
CA LEU A 78 -0.13 -7.79 -8.54
C LEU A 78 0.14 -6.29 -8.45
N THR A 79 -0.84 -5.47 -8.83
CA THR A 79 -0.77 -4.02 -8.61
C THR A 79 -1.30 -3.71 -7.21
N ILE A 80 -0.47 -3.11 -6.38
CA ILE A 80 -0.79 -2.75 -5.00
C ILE A 80 -0.83 -1.23 -4.91
N ARG A 81 -1.91 -0.69 -4.36
CA ARG A 81 -2.01 0.73 -4.00
C ARG A 81 -1.79 0.89 -2.51
N VAL A 82 -0.91 1.83 -2.17
CA VAL A 82 -0.56 2.17 -0.80
C VAL A 82 -1.04 3.60 -0.53
N PHE A 83 -2.10 3.73 0.25
CA PHE A 83 -2.58 5.02 0.74
C PHE A 83 -1.88 5.35 2.04
N THR A 84 -1.06 6.39 2.04
CA THR A 84 -0.34 6.83 3.23
C THR A 84 -0.97 8.10 3.75
N LEU A 85 -1.46 8.03 4.99
CA LEU A 85 -1.93 9.19 5.73
C LEU A 85 -0.80 9.68 6.64
N THR A 86 -0.42 10.93 6.44
CA THR A 86 0.54 11.68 7.25
C THR A 86 -0.14 12.93 7.78
N TRP A 87 0.13 13.31 9.03
CA TRP A 87 -0.37 14.55 9.61
C TRP A 87 0.78 15.32 10.27
N SER A 88 0.71 16.65 10.30
CA SER A 88 1.76 17.47 10.90
C SER A 88 1.65 17.48 12.43
N SER A 89 2.78 17.33 13.11
CA SER A 89 2.95 17.31 14.58
C SER A 89 2.79 18.70 15.22
N ARG A 90 1.74 19.44 14.91
CA ARG A 90 1.37 20.59 15.75
C ARG A 90 0.50 20.11 16.93
N GLY A 91 1.09 19.29 17.80
CA GLY A 91 0.53 18.96 19.12
C GLY A 91 -0.35 17.71 19.21
N ASP A 92 -0.87 17.19 18.10
CA ASP A 92 -1.85 16.09 18.15
C ASP A 92 -1.26 14.73 17.73
N ALA A 93 -1.43 13.73 18.59
CA ALA A 93 -1.07 12.33 18.35
C ALA A 93 -2.05 11.61 17.40
N ILE A 94 -3.13 12.29 17.01
CA ILE A 94 -4.26 11.73 16.26
C ILE A 94 -4.44 12.55 14.98
N PRO A 95 -4.63 11.90 13.81
CA PRO A 95 -4.96 12.63 12.59
C PRO A 95 -6.28 13.40 12.74
N PRO A 96 -6.38 14.63 12.21
CA PRO A 96 -7.64 15.35 12.18
C PRO A 96 -8.75 14.52 11.52
N THR A 97 -9.98 14.64 12.02
CA THR A 97 -11.13 13.87 11.51
C THR A 97 -11.34 14.05 10.01
N GLU A 98 -11.10 15.25 9.49
CA GLU A 98 -11.19 15.57 8.06
C GLU A 98 -10.23 14.73 7.21
N CYS A 99 -9.03 14.45 7.72
CA CYS A 99 -8.05 13.63 7.03
C CYS A 99 -8.50 12.15 6.96
N LEU A 100 -9.11 11.65 8.04
CA LEU A 100 -9.71 10.30 8.07
C LEU A 100 -10.87 10.18 7.09
N TYR A 101 -11.73 11.19 6.99
CA TYR A 101 -12.81 11.21 5.99
C TYR A 101 -12.27 11.24 4.56
N SER A 102 -11.22 12.02 4.30
CA SER A 102 -10.57 12.08 2.99
C SER A 102 -9.99 10.72 2.60
N LEU A 103 -9.23 10.09 3.51
CA LEU A 103 -8.67 8.76 3.33
C LEU A 103 -9.77 7.72 3.07
N HIS A 104 -10.82 7.70 3.91
CA HIS A 104 -11.94 6.79 3.77
C HIS A 104 -12.63 6.92 2.40
N ARG A 105 -12.87 8.16 1.95
CA ARG A 105 -13.48 8.42 0.64
C ARG A 105 -12.61 7.89 -0.51
N THR A 106 -11.31 8.16 -0.46
CA THR A 106 -10.37 7.69 -1.47
C THR A 106 -10.32 6.16 -1.54
N ILE A 107 -10.17 5.50 -0.39
CA ILE A 107 -10.15 4.04 -0.32
C ILE A 107 -11.48 3.48 -0.84
N SER A 108 -12.62 4.05 -0.42
CA SER A 108 -13.94 3.57 -0.86
C SER A 108 -14.08 3.60 -2.38
N ASN A 109 -13.64 4.69 -3.03
CA ASN A 109 -13.65 4.77 -4.49
C ASN A 109 -12.76 3.70 -5.13
N PHE A 110 -11.56 3.49 -4.60
CA PHE A 110 -10.65 2.45 -5.10
C PHE A 110 -11.23 1.04 -4.97
N LEU A 111 -11.87 0.73 -3.85
CA LEU A 111 -12.49 -0.58 -3.62
C LEU A 111 -13.65 -0.84 -4.59
N LEU A 112 -14.42 0.19 -4.94
CA LEU A 112 -15.47 0.10 -5.95
C LEU A 112 -14.90 -0.22 -7.35
N GLU A 113 -13.67 0.22 -7.65
CA GLU A 113 -13.01 0.00 -8.94
C GLU A 113 -12.32 -1.37 -9.04
N THR A 114 -11.74 -1.88 -7.94
CA THR A 114 -10.83 -3.03 -7.98
C THR A 114 -11.43 -4.36 -7.55
N SER A 115 -12.69 -4.39 -7.11
CA SER A 115 -13.36 -5.60 -6.58
C SER A 115 -12.58 -6.31 -5.46
N THR A 116 -11.57 -5.65 -4.87
CA THR A 116 -10.79 -6.21 -3.77
C THR A 116 -11.57 -6.07 -2.46
N SER A 117 -11.63 -7.15 -1.69
CA SER A 117 -12.35 -7.19 -0.41
C SER A 117 -11.42 -7.08 0.81
N LEU A 118 -10.10 -7.12 0.58
CA LEU A 118 -9.08 -7.14 1.62
C LEU A 118 -8.26 -5.86 1.60
N ILE A 119 -8.12 -5.26 2.77
CA ILE A 119 -7.31 -4.06 3.00
C ILE A 119 -6.31 -4.39 4.09
N ALA A 120 -5.02 -4.32 3.75
CA ALA A 120 -3.97 -4.40 4.75
C ALA A 120 -3.82 -3.04 5.43
N VAL A 121 -3.91 -2.99 6.76
CA VAL A 121 -3.71 -1.76 7.53
C VAL A 121 -2.39 -1.87 8.31
N GLN A 122 -1.51 -0.89 8.12
CA GLN A 122 -0.25 -0.75 8.83
C GLN A 122 -0.27 0.57 9.61
N CYS A 123 0.08 0.53 10.89
CA CYS A 123 0.23 1.69 11.76
C CYS A 123 1.59 1.70 12.47
#